data_AF-A0A9D8C2H4-F1
#
_entry.id   AF-A0A9D8C2H4-F1
#
_cell.length_a   1.000
_cell.length_b   1.000
_cell.length_c   1.000
_cell.angle_alpha   90.00
_cell.angle_beta   90.00
_cell.angle_gamma   90.00
#
_symmetry.space_group_name_H-M   'P 1'
#
loop_
_entity.id
_entity.type
_entity.pdbx_description
1 polymer ?
#
loop_
_entity_poly.entity_id
_entity_poly.type
_entity_poly.pdbx_seq_one_letter_code
_entity_poly.pdbx_strand_id
1 'polypeptide(L)' 'AEAQFLVGRVYEAGLGVAADPSEAVAWMALAALQGHAGALAAVEAAGAKLDGDQLERATRLAAVRAPRSGADPLGVQPR' A
#
# COMPACT_ATOMS: atom_id res chain seq x y z
N ALA A 1 -7.42 6.67 -4.79
CA ALA A 1 -7.42 6.09 -3.44
C ALA A 1 -7.86 4.61 -3.39
N GLU A 2 -9.02 4.23 -3.96
CA GLU A 2 -9.53 2.84 -3.89
C GLU A 2 -8.65 1.79 -4.60
N ALA A 3 -8.08 2.12 -5.77
CA ALA A 3 -7.16 1.23 -6.48
C ALA A 3 -5.93 0.88 -5.63
N GLN A 4 -5.36 1.84 -4.90
CA GLN A 4 -4.21 1.60 -4.03
C GLN A 4 -4.58 0.75 -2.81
N PHE A 5 -5.78 0.93 -2.26
CA PHE A 5 -6.29 0.06 -1.22
C PHE A 5 -6.42 -1.40 -1.70
N LEU A 6 -6.94 -1.62 -2.91
CA LEU A 6 -7.04 -2.95 -3.51
C LEU A 6 -5.67 -3.59 -3.74
N VAL A 7 -4.68 -2.82 -4.21
CA VAL A 7 -3.31 -3.30 -4.36
C VAL A 7 -2.74 -3.72 -3.01
N GLY A 8 -2.93 -2.90 -1.97
CA GLY A 8 -2.52 -3.26 -0.61
C GLY A 8 -3.14 -4.58 -0.14
N ARG A 9 -4.42 -4.81 -0.43
CA ARG A 9 -5.10 -6.08 -0.11
C ARG A 9 -4.57 -7.27 -0.92
N VAL A 10 -4.15 -7.06 -2.16
CA VAL A 10 -3.55 -8.11 -2.98
C VAL A 10 -2.20 -8.55 -2.39
N TYR A 11 -1.38 -7.61 -1.93
CA TYR A 11 -0.12 -7.91 -1.24
C TYR A 11 -0.34 -8.53 0.15
N GLU A 12 -1.39 -8.13 0.87
CA GLU A 12 -1.75 -8.76 2.14
C GLU A 12 -2.18 -10.22 1.95
N ALA A 13 -2.97 -10.49 0.91
CA ALA A 13 -3.54 -11.80 0.64
C ALA A 13 -2.63 -12.70 -0.23
N GLY A 14 -1.56 -12.16 -0.83
CA GLY A 14 -0.70 -12.89 -1.77
C GLY A 14 -1.42 -13.34 -3.04
N LEU A 15 -2.37 -12.54 -3.54
CA LEU A 15 -3.20 -12.92 -4.69
C LEU A 15 -2.47 -12.67 -6.01
N GLY A 16 -1.73 -13.67 -6.48
CA GLY A 16 -0.95 -13.58 -7.72
C GLY A 16 0.39 -12.86 -7.58
N VAL A 17 0.73 -12.43 -6.36
CA VAL A 17 2.04 -11.90 -5.95
C VAL A 17 2.45 -12.55 -4.64
N ALA A 18 3.74 -12.52 -4.31
CA ALA A 18 4.18 -12.94 -2.97
C ALA A 18 3.56 -12.01 -1.91
N ALA A 19 3.06 -12.59 -0.82
CA ALA A 19 2.51 -11.81 0.27
C ALA A 19 3.62 -10.97 0.89
N ASP A 20 3.44 -9.65 0.91
CA ASP A 20 4.41 -8.71 1.45
C ASP A 20 3.70 -7.65 2.30
N PRO A 21 3.76 -7.77 3.64
CA PRO A 21 3.05 -6.88 4.54
C PRO A 21 3.62 -5.45 4.49
N SER A 22 4.90 -5.28 4.13
CA SER A 22 5.51 -3.96 3.93
C SER A 22 4.94 -3.26 2.69
N GLU A 23 4.78 -3.98 1.58
CA GLU A 23 4.10 -3.45 0.39
C GLU A 23 2.62 -3.15 0.67
N ALA A 24 1.92 -4.05 1.36
CA ALA A 24 0.52 -3.88 1.72
C ALA A 24 0.28 -2.56 2.47
N VAL A 25 1.04 -2.33 3.54
CA VAL A 25 0.97 -1.10 4.35
C VAL A 25 1.33 0.13 3.53
N ALA A 26 2.35 0.05 2.66
CA ALA A 26 2.75 1.18 1.83
C ALA A 26 1.61 1.65 0.89
N TRP A 27 0.94 0.69 0.25
CA TRP A 27 -0.20 0.97 -0.65
C TRP A 27 -1.43 1.48 0.10
N MET A 28 -1.74 0.91 1.25
CA MET A 28 -2.85 1.37 2.09
C MET A 28 -2.57 2.75 2.69
N ALA A 29 -1.33 3.06 3.06
CA ALA A 29 -0.95 4.37 3.57
C ALA A 29 -1.14 5.46 2.52
N LEU A 30 -0.78 5.20 1.26
CA LEU A 30 -1.05 6.12 0.15
C LEU A 30 -2.55 6.32 -0.10
N ALA A 31 -3.35 5.26 0.05
CA ALA A 31 -4.81 5.37 -0.05
C ALA A 31 -5.40 6.19 1.11
N ALA A 32 -4.89 6.01 2.34
CA ALA A 32 -5.28 6.78 3.51
C ALA A 32 -4.93 8.27 3.36
N LEU A 33 -3.75 8.59 2.79
CA LEU A 33 -3.33 9.96 2.49
C LEU A 33 -4.24 10.66 1.46
N GLN A 34 -4.92 9.90 0.59
CA GLN A 34 -5.92 10.43 -0.34
C GLN A 34 -7.34 10.48 0.24
N GLY A 35 -7.51 10.21 1.53
CA GLY A 35 -8.81 10.28 2.21
C GLY A 35 -9.66 9.01 2.09
N HIS A 36 -9.08 7.86 1.77
CA HIS A 36 -9.83 6.60 1.75
C HIS A 36 -10.14 6.12 3.17
N ALA A 37 -11.41 6.22 3.59
CA ALA A 37 -11.85 5.90 4.95
C ALA A 37 -11.47 4.48 5.41
N GLY A 38 -11.57 3.48 4.52
CA GLY A 38 -11.20 2.10 4.84
C GLY A 38 -9.70 1.82 4.88
N ALA A 39 -8.87 2.72 4.36
CA ALA A 39 -7.43 2.47 4.22
C ALA A 39 -6.69 2.78 5.52
N LEU A 40 -7.12 3.79 6.27
CA LEU A 40 -6.51 4.13 7.57
C LEU A 40 -6.61 2.95 8.55
N ALA A 41 -7.81 2.37 8.68
CA ALA A 41 -8.04 1.20 9.54
C ALA A 41 -7.20 -0.02 9.08
N ALA A 42 -7.03 -0.18 7.77
CA ALA A 42 -6.24 -1.28 7.23
C ALA A 42 -4.73 -1.08 7.45
N VAL A 43 -4.22 0.15 7.37
CA VAL A 43 -2.83 0.49 7.75
C VAL A 43 -2.57 0.15 9.20
N GLU A 44 -3.49 0.46 10.11
CA GLU A 44 -3.32 0.13 11.54
C GLU A 44 -3.35 -1.39 11.76
N ALA A 45 -4.31 -2.09 11.15
CA ALA A 45 -4.44 -3.54 11.29
C ALA A 45 -3.25 -4.32 10.70
N ALA A 46 -2.71 -3.85 9.58
CA ALA A 46 -1.53 -4.41 8.97
C ALA A 46 -0.28 -4.02 9.77
N GLY A 47 -0.12 -2.74 10.11
CA GLY A 47 1.00 -2.20 10.89
C GLY A 47 1.22 -2.87 12.24
N ALA A 48 0.15 -3.29 12.92
CA ALA A 48 0.24 -4.06 14.17
C ALA A 48 0.93 -5.43 14.02
N LYS A 49 1.04 -5.95 12.79
CA LYS A 49 1.70 -7.22 12.48
C LYS A 49 3.11 -7.04 11.92
N LEU A 50 3.52 -5.80 11.61
CA LEU A 50 4.83 -5.52 11.04
C LEU A 50 5.87 -5.36 12.16
N ASP A 51 7.03 -5.98 11.99
CA ASP A 51 8.22 -5.65 12.77
C ASP A 51 8.74 -4.25 12.39
N GLY A 52 9.52 -3.62 13.27
CA GLY A 52 10.02 -2.25 13.05
C GLY A 52 10.79 -2.08 11.72
N ASP A 53 11.50 -3.11 11.29
CA ASP A 53 12.20 -3.16 10.01
C ASP A 53 11.23 -3.25 8.80
N GLN A 54 10.12 -3.98 8.93
CA GLN A 54 9.08 -4.04 7.91
C GLN A 54 8.32 -2.71 7.79
N LEU A 55 8.10 -2.02 8.92
CA LEU A 55 7.44 -0.72 8.94
C LEU A 55 8.32 0.37 8.32
N GLU A 56 9.63 0.33 8.56
CA GLU A 56 10.57 1.24 7.89
C GLU A 56 10.56 1.02 6.38
N ARG A 57 10.60 -0.24 5.92
CA ARG A 57 10.46 -0.56 4.49
C ARG A 57 9.16 -0.03 3.91
N ALA A 58 8.03 -0.27 4.58
CA ALA A 58 6.72 0.22 4.14
C ALA A 58 6.71 1.74 4.00
N THR A 59 7.31 2.45 4.96
CA THR A 59 7.41 3.92 4.94
C THR A 59 8.26 4.41 3.78
N ARG A 60 9.42 3.79 3.52
CA ARG A 60 10.26 4.13 2.37
C ARG A 60 9.54 3.86 1.04
N LEU A 61 8.87 2.71 0.91
CA LEU A 61 8.12 2.35 -0.28
C LEU A 61 6.99 3.35 -0.55
N ALA A 62 6.25 3.73 0.49
CA ALA A 62 5.20 4.75 0.38
C ALA A 62 5.79 6.10 -0.06
N ALA A 63 6.93 6.52 0.50
CA ALA A 63 7.58 7.77 0.13
C ALA A 63 8.08 7.80 -1.32
N VAL A 64 8.60 6.68 -1.83
CA VAL A 64 9.05 6.56 -3.24
C VAL A 64 7.85 6.54 -4.19
N ARG A 65 6.72 5.98 -3.77
CA ARG A 65 5.51 5.80 -4.58
C ARG A 65 4.53 6.97 -4.47
N ALA A 66 4.73 7.91 -3.55
CA ALA A 66 3.90 9.10 -3.43
C ALA A 66 4.17 10.05 -4.62
N PRO A 67 3.22 10.23 -5.56
CA PRO A 67 3.38 11.26 -6.58
C PRO A 67 3.16 12.63 -5.94
N ARG A 68 3.98 13.62 -6.33
CA ARG A 68 3.57 15.03 -6.18
C ARG A 68 2.39 15.25 -7.14
N SER A 69 1.17 15.09 -6.64
CA SER A 69 -0.09 15.27 -7.41
C SER A 69 -0.42 14.14 -8.39
N GLY A 70 -1.72 13.84 -8.50
CA GLY A 70 -2.27 12.57 -8.96
C GLY A 70 -1.80 12.07 -10.33
N ALA A 71 -1.24 10.87 -10.36
CA ALA A 71 -1.19 10.01 -11.52
C ALA A 71 -1.05 8.54 -11.08
N ASP A 72 -1.83 7.71 -11.74
CA ASP A 72 -2.09 6.29 -11.53
C ASP A 72 -0.84 5.42 -11.26
N PRO A 73 -0.79 4.63 -10.17
CA PRO A 73 0.32 3.74 -9.91
C PRO A 73 0.16 2.32 -10.49
N LEU A 74 -0.83 2.07 -11.34
CA LEU A 74 -1.01 0.82 -12.06
C LEU A 74 -0.86 1.05 -13.57
N GLY A 75 0.32 1.52 -13.95
CA GLY A 75 0.84 1.40 -15.31
C GLY A 75 1.14 -0.05 -15.70
N VAL A 76 0.15 -0.94 -15.60
CA VAL A 76 0.08 -2.12 -16.47
C VAL A 76 -0.29 -1.57 -17.85
N GLN A 77 0.72 -1.27 -18.66
CA GLN A 77 0.54 -1.16 -20.10
C GLN A 77 0.61 -2.58 -20.67
N PRO A 78 -0.48 -3.12 -21.24
CA PRO A 78 -0.41 -4.39 -21.95
C PRO A 78 0.27 -4.16 -23.29
N ARG A 79 1.29 -4.96 -23.62
CA ARG A 79 1.55 -5.42 -24.99
C ARG A 79 1.98 -6.88 -24.97
#